data_AF-A0A7Y1TNC5-F1
#
_entry.id   AF-A0A7Y1TNC5-F1
#
_cell.length_a   1.000
_cell.length_b   1.000
_cell.length_c   1.000
_cell.angle_alpha   90.00
_cell.angle_beta   90.00
_cell.angle_gamma   90.00
#
_symmetry.space_group_name_H-M   'P 1'
#
loop_
_entity.id
_entity.type
_entity.pdbx_description
1 polymer ?
#
loop_
_entity_poly.entity_id
_entity_poly.type
_entity_poly.pdbx_seq_one_letter_code
_entity_poly.pdbx_strand_id
1 'polypeptide(L)'
;MKLLLNKAKVIAVFVLAIAYLGCEEVTNIFPDVTSAFTYTINEETGTVTFINVSEEATRYLWDFGDGDSSVEINPVKIYAGSGTYT
;
A
#
# COMPACT_ATOMS: atom_id res chain seq x y z
N MET A 1 -34.75 44.85 -2.16
CA MET A 1 -34.43 43.46 -2.56
C MET A 1 -32.97 43.24 -2.99
N LYS A 2 -32.35 44.15 -3.76
CA LYS A 2 -30.94 44.00 -4.23
C LYS A 2 -29.88 43.96 -3.11
N LEU A 3 -30.11 44.64 -1.98
CA LEU A 3 -29.17 44.67 -0.85
C LEU A 3 -29.03 43.31 -0.14
N LEU A 4 -30.14 42.56 0.01
CA LEU A 4 -30.14 41.22 0.61
C LEU A 4 -29.51 40.19 -0.32
N LEU A 5 -29.75 40.32 -1.63
CA LEU A 5 -29.14 39.47 -2.64
C LEU A 5 -27.61 39.69 -2.75
N ASN A 6 -27.14 40.93 -2.57
CA ASN A 6 -25.71 41.24 -2.58
C ASN A 6 -24.99 40.69 -1.34
N LYS A 7 -25.62 40.79 -0.16
CA LYS A 7 -25.08 40.18 1.08
C LYS A 7 -25.03 38.65 0.99
N ALA A 8 -26.07 38.03 0.43
CA ALA A 8 -26.10 36.59 0.22
C ALA A 8 -25.00 36.10 -0.74
N LYS A 9 -24.74 36.85 -1.82
CA LYS A 9 -23.62 36.55 -2.74
C LYS A 9 -22.26 36.65 -2.06
N VAL A 10 -22.04 37.68 -1.24
CA VAL A 10 -20.78 37.84 -0.50
C VAL A 10 -20.59 36.69 0.49
N ILE A 11 -21.62 36.30 1.22
CA ILE A 11 -21.56 35.15 2.14
C ILE A 11 -21.26 33.86 1.39
N ALA A 12 -21.91 33.61 0.25
CA ALA A 12 -21.66 32.43 -0.57
C ALA A 12 -20.21 32.37 -1.10
N VAL A 13 -19.64 33.51 -1.50
CA VAL A 13 -18.24 33.61 -1.94
C VAL A 13 -17.28 33.33 -0.79
N PHE A 14 -17.55 33.85 0.40
CA PHE A 14 -16.74 33.58 1.59
C PHE A 14 -16.81 32.10 2.00
N VAL A 15 -17.99 31.47 1.97
CA VAL A 15 -18.16 30.04 2.25
C VAL A 15 -17.40 29.18 1.23
N LEU A 16 -17.44 29.56 -0.06
CA LEU A 16 -16.70 28.87 -1.12
C LEU A 16 -15.17 28.98 -0.93
N ALA A 17 -14.69 30.16 -0.52
CA ALA A 17 -13.28 30.39 -0.24
C ALA A 17 -12.79 29.62 1.00
N ILE A 18 -13.61 29.52 2.05
CA ILE A 18 -13.31 28.73 3.25
C ILE A 18 -13.29 27.23 2.93
N ALA A 19 -14.21 26.75 2.09
CA ALA A 19 -14.20 25.36 1.62
C ALA A 19 -12.94 25.03 0.78
N TYR A 20 -12.40 26.02 0.07
CA TYR A 20 -11.14 25.88 -0.69
C TYR A 20 -9.90 25.89 0.22
N LEU A 21 -9.91 26.68 1.29
CA LEU A 21 -8.82 26.75 2.27
C LEU A 21 -8.87 25.63 3.34
N GLY A 22 -10.02 24.97 3.49
CA GLY A 22 -10.23 23.90 4.48
C GLY A 22 -9.66 22.55 4.10
N CYS A 23 -9.09 22.41 2.90
CA CYS A 23 -8.46 21.19 2.44
C CYS A 23 -6.94 21.30 2.54
N GLU A 24 -6.41 21.40 3.75
CA GLU A 24 -4.99 21.12 3.98
C GLU A 24 -4.87 19.61 4.19
N GLU A 25 -4.42 18.92 3.15
CA GLU A 25 -4.09 17.50 3.24
C GLU A 25 -2.93 17.40 4.24
N VAL A 26 -3.17 16.78 5.40
CA VAL A 26 -2.09 16.45 6.33
C VAL A 26 -1.19 15.48 5.58
N THR A 27 -0.09 15.99 5.02
CA THR A 27 0.88 15.15 4.31
C THR A 27 1.36 14.12 5.30
N ASN A 28 1.07 12.85 5.03
CA ASN A 28 1.51 11.75 5.86
C ASN A 28 3.05 11.81 5.93
N ILE A 29 3.59 12.22 7.08
CA ILE A 29 5.03 12.44 7.28
C ILE A 29 5.81 11.12 7.42
N PHE A 30 5.11 9.99 7.41
CA PHE A 30 5.72 8.67 7.36
C PHE A 30 5.84 8.23 5.91
N PRO A 31 6.97 7.61 5.53
CA PRO A 31 7.10 7.10 4.19
C PRO A 31 6.14 5.92 3.99
N ASP A 32 5.58 5.83 2.78
CA ASP A 32 4.65 4.75 2.45
C ASP A 32 5.39 3.41 2.35
N VAL A 33 4.78 2.37 2.91
CA VAL A 33 5.31 1.01 2.80
C VAL A 33 5.10 0.51 1.37
N THR A 34 6.18 0.13 0.70
CA THR A 34 6.12 -0.48 -0.63
C THR A 34 6.51 -1.95 -0.55
N SER A 35 5.57 -2.86 -0.77
CA SER A 35 5.85 -4.29 -0.81
C SER A 35 6.45 -4.71 -2.15
N ALA A 36 7.59 -5.38 -2.10
CA ALA A 36 8.22 -5.97 -3.29
C ALA A 36 9.11 -7.16 -2.91
N PHE A 37 9.29 -8.08 -3.85
CA PHE A 37 10.16 -9.24 -3.72
C PHE A 37 10.70 -9.70 -5.07
N THR A 38 11.76 -10.50 -5.01
CA THR A 38 12.23 -11.36 -6.10
C THR A 38 12.43 -12.77 -5.57
N TYR A 39 12.74 -13.74 -6.43
CA TYR A 39 12.94 -15.13 -6.01
C TYR A 39 13.95 -15.84 -6.91
N THR A 40 14.52 -16.92 -6.39
CA THR A 40 15.29 -17.90 -7.17
C THR A 40 14.67 -19.28 -7.03
N ILE A 41 14.78 -20.09 -8.10
CA ILE A 41 14.23 -21.44 -8.14
C ILE A 41 15.38 -22.44 -8.32
N ASN A 42 15.41 -23.46 -7.47
CA ASN A 42 16.15 -24.69 -7.71
C ASN A 42 15.17 -25.76 -8.21
N GLU A 43 15.18 -26.02 -9.52
CA GLU A 43 14.24 -26.93 -10.17
C GLU A 43 14.46 -28.40 -9.80
N GLU A 44 15.68 -28.79 -9.42
CA GLU A 44 16.00 -30.16 -9.01
C GLU A 44 15.33 -30.55 -7.69
N THR A 45 15.18 -29.57 -6.79
CA THR A 45 14.66 -29.77 -5.43
C THR A 45 13.25 -29.19 -5.21
N GLY A 46 12.75 -28.37 -6.15
CA GLY A 46 11.52 -27.60 -5.95
C GLY A 46 11.66 -26.49 -4.89
N THR A 47 12.89 -26.08 -4.58
CA THR A 47 13.16 -25.05 -3.57
C THR A 47 13.06 -23.67 -4.21
N VAL A 48 12.27 -22.79 -3.60
CA VAL A 48 12.16 -21.37 -3.93
C VAL A 48 12.68 -20.55 -2.77
N THR A 49 13.67 -19.70 -3.04
CA THR A 49 14.19 -18.73 -2.08
C THR A 49 13.61 -17.37 -2.41
N PHE A 50 12.83 -16.81 -1.49
CA PHE A 50 12.26 -15.48 -1.63
C PHE A 50 13.20 -14.44 -1.05
N ILE A 51 13.36 -13.33 -1.76
CA ILE A 51 14.22 -12.20 -1.38
C ILE A 51 13.32 -10.98 -1.25
N ASN A 52 13.16 -10.48 -0.03
CA ASN A 52 12.44 -9.25 0.23
C ASN A 52 13.22 -8.05 -0.30
N VAL A 53 12.55 -7.21 -1.08
CA VAL A 53 13.05 -5.89 -1.51
C VAL A 53 12.01 -4.82 -1.19
N SER A 54 11.24 -5.03 -0.13
CA SER A 54 10.22 -4.08 0.32
C SER A 54 10.87 -2.87 0.98
N GLU A 55 10.29 -1.71 0.74
CA GLU A 55 10.75 -0.44 1.32
C GLU A 55 9.86 -0.06 2.50
N GLU A 56 10.48 0.43 3.57
CA GLU A 56 9.81 0.92 4.79
C GLU A 56 8.98 -0.13 5.56
N ALA A 57 9.15 -1.41 5.23
CA ALA A 57 8.49 -2.53 5.91
C ALA A 57 9.25 -2.97 7.18
N THR A 58 8.52 -3.16 8.28
CA THR A 58 9.05 -3.70 9.56
C THR A 58 8.54 -5.10 9.89
N ARG A 59 7.56 -5.59 9.14
CA ARG A 59 6.92 -6.90 9.31
C ARG A 59 6.63 -7.50 7.94
N TYR A 60 6.65 -8.82 7.87
CA TYR A 60 6.49 -9.57 6.64
C TYR A 60 5.46 -10.67 6.85
N LEU A 61 4.70 -10.94 5.80
CA LEU A 61 3.81 -12.08 5.71
C LEU A 61 3.92 -12.61 4.30
N TRP A 62 4.28 -13.88 4.18
CA TRP A 62 4.33 -14.61 2.94
C TRP A 62 3.21 -15.63 2.94
N ASP A 63 2.39 -15.59 1.90
CA ASP A 63 1.49 -16.70 1.52
C ASP A 63 2.16 -17.40 0.34
N PHE A 64 2.39 -18.71 0.48
CA PHE A 64 3.02 -19.49 -0.58
C PHE A 64 2.02 -20.07 -1.58
N GLY A 65 0.71 -19.87 -1.38
CA GLY A 65 -0.35 -20.37 -2.26
C GLY A 65 -0.61 -21.88 -2.13
N ASP A 66 0.08 -22.58 -1.23
CA ASP A 66 -0.13 -24.00 -0.91
C ASP A 66 -0.72 -24.23 0.49
N GLY A 67 -1.13 -23.14 1.17
CA GLY A 67 -1.70 -23.15 2.51
C GLY A 67 -0.69 -22.94 3.63
N ASP A 68 0.62 -22.98 3.34
CA ASP A 68 1.66 -22.58 4.30
C ASP A 68 1.97 -21.09 4.19
N SER A 69 2.53 -20.54 5.27
CA SER A 69 2.94 -19.14 5.35
C SER A 69 4.25 -18.96 6.11
N SER A 70 4.86 -17.78 5.99
CA SER A 70 6.04 -17.40 6.78
C SER A 70 6.02 -15.92 7.17
N VAL A 71 6.75 -15.59 8.24
CA VAL A 71 7.01 -14.22 8.71
C VAL A 71 8.50 -13.85 8.66
N GLU A 72 9.32 -14.72 8.09
CA GLU A 72 10.74 -14.47 7.88
C GLU A 72 10.94 -13.37 6.82
N ILE A 73 12.08 -12.66 6.90
CA ILE A 73 12.41 -11.62 5.91
C ILE A 73 12.62 -12.26 4.54
N ASN A 74 13.43 -13.32 4.47
CA ASN A 74 13.78 -14.01 3.23
C ASN A 74 13.51 -15.52 3.41
N PRO A 75 12.26 -15.97 3.32
CA PRO A 75 11.93 -17.37 3.57
C PRO A 75 12.41 -18.27 2.44
N VAL A 76 12.68 -19.53 2.79
CA VAL A 76 12.91 -20.62 1.84
C VAL A 76 11.72 -21.57 1.91
N LYS A 77 11.14 -21.88 0.75
CA LYS A 77 10.00 -22.79 0.61
C LYS A 77 10.36 -23.94 -0.31
N ILE A 78 9.99 -25.16 0.07
CA ILE A 78 10.10 -26.35 -0.79
C ILE A 78 8.69 -26.74 -1.21
N TYR A 79 8.42 -26.79 -2.51
CA TYR A 79 7.14 -27.22 -3.05
C TYR A 79 7.19 -28.72 -3.36
N ALA A 80 6.24 -29.48 -2.78
CA ALA A 80 6.21 -30.94 -2.89
C ALA A 80 5.83 -31.44 -4.30
N GLY A 81 5.22 -30.60 -5.13
CA GLY A 81 4.77 -30.97 -6.48
C GLY A 81 4.97 -29.82 -7.47
N SER A 82 5.08 -30.18 -8.74
CA SER A 82 5.00 -29.21 -9.82
C SER A 82 3.58 -28.63 -9.90
N GLY A 83 3.50 -27.33 -10.12
CA GLY A 83 2.22 -26.62 -10.12
C GLY A 83 2.41 -25.11 -10.21
N THR A 84 1.29 -24.41 -10.27
CA THR A 84 1.25 -22.95 -10.14
C THR A 84 0.75 -22.61 -8.74
N TYR A 85 1.51 -21.78 -8.04
CA TYR A 85 1.21 -21.28 -6.70
C TYR A 85 1.16 -19.75 -6.75
N THR A 86 0.21 -19.13 -6.05
CA THR A 86 -0.04 -17.68 -6.07
C THR A 86 -0.48 -17.17 -4.71
#